data_AF-A0A359BN08-F1
#
_entry.id   AF-A0A359BN08-F1
#
_cell.length_a   1.000
_cell.length_b   1.000
_cell.length_c   1.000
_cell.angle_alpha   90.00
_cell.angle_beta   90.00
_cell.angle_gamma   90.00
#
_symmetry.space_group_name_H-M   'P 1'
#
loop_
_entity.id
_entity.type
_entity.pdbx_description
1 polymer ?
#
loop_
_entity_poly.entity_id
_entity_poly.type
_entity_poly.pdbx_seq_one_letter_code
_entity_poly.pdbx_strand_id
1 'polypeptide(L)'
;MQEHIAKSMNKVIITLSKIIERHRIATGKSMYKIAAESGLSKSTWREAELAECSNITLSTLMQIADGLEIPLNKIIEELYIELGENFTLLDD
;
A
#
# COMPACT_ATOMS: atom_id res chain seq x y z
N MET A 1 20.09 -6.00 -12.98
CA MET A 1 18.71 -6.12 -13.48
C MET A 1 17.76 -6.71 -12.44
N GLN A 2 17.86 -7.98 -12.03
CA GLN A 2 16.96 -8.56 -11.00
C GLN A 2 17.02 -7.83 -9.65
N GLU A 3 18.23 -7.50 -9.19
CA GLU A 3 18.43 -6.74 -7.95
C GLU A 3 17.86 -5.31 -8.01
N HIS A 4 17.94 -4.67 -9.18
CA HIS A 4 17.38 -3.33 -9.39
C HIS A 4 15.86 -3.34 -9.30
N ILE A 5 15.21 -4.28 -10.01
CA ILE A 5 13.76 -4.45 -9.96
C ILE A 5 13.30 -4.72 -8.52
N ALA A 6 14.01 -5.58 -7.78
CA ALA A 6 13.69 -5.87 -6.38
C ALA A 6 13.79 -4.61 -5.49
N LYS A 7 14.81 -3.77 -5.69
CA LYS A 7 14.98 -2.50 -4.97
C LYS A 7 13.85 -1.51 -5.29
N SER A 8 13.50 -1.36 -6.57
CA SER A 8 12.41 -0.48 -7.01
C SER A 8 11.06 -0.96 -6.49
N MET A 9 10.78 -2.26 -6.55
CA MET A 9 9.57 -2.85 -5.96
C MET A 9 9.50 -2.64 -4.45
N ASN A 10 10.62 -2.79 -3.74
CA ASN A 10 10.68 -2.51 -2.32
C ASN A 10 10.32 -1.03 -2.02
N LYS A 11 10.83 -0.08 -2.83
CA LYS A 11 10.43 1.33 -2.73
C LYS A 11 8.92 1.52 -2.92
N VAL A 12 8.30 0.83 -3.87
CA VAL A 12 6.83 0.85 -4.07
C VAL A 12 6.11 0.35 -2.82
N ILE A 13 6.50 -0.79 -2.27
CA ILE A 13 5.86 -1.38 -1.08
C ILE A 13 5.99 -0.47 0.14
N ILE A 14 7.18 0.06 0.42
CA ILE A 14 7.41 1.00 1.53
C ILE A 14 6.57 2.27 1.35
N THR A 15 6.40 2.74 0.12
CA THR A 15 5.62 3.96 -0.14
C THR A 15 4.13 3.70 0.06
N LEU A 16 3.62 2.59 -0.47
CA LEU A 16 2.25 2.14 -0.23
C LEU A 16 1.96 1.96 1.26
N SER A 17 2.86 1.34 2.02
CA SER A 17 2.66 1.07 3.44
C SER A 17 2.43 2.35 4.24
N LYS A 18 3.19 3.41 3.94
CA LYS A 18 3.03 4.75 4.54
C LYS A 18 1.73 5.44 4.16
N ILE A 19 1.28 5.27 2.90
CA ILE A 19 -0.02 5.81 2.45
C ILE A 19 -1.15 5.12 3.23
N ILE A 20 -1.11 3.79 3.33
CA ILE A 20 -2.08 2.98 4.05
C ILE A 20 -2.14 3.37 5.53
N GLU A 21 -0.98 3.45 6.19
CA GLU A 21 -0.89 3.87 7.60
C GLU A 21 -1.51 5.26 7.81
N ARG A 22 -1.16 6.23 6.96
CA ARG A 22 -1.62 7.61 7.06
C ARG A 22 -3.15 7.71 6.98
N HIS A 23 -3.75 7.05 5.99
CA HIS A 23 -5.20 7.02 5.84
C HIS A 23 -5.85 6.27 7.01
N ARG A 24 -5.29 5.13 7.46
CA ARG A 24 -5.83 4.42 8.61
C ARG A 24 -5.82 5.30 9.86
N ILE A 25 -4.71 5.97 10.15
CA ILE A 25 -4.62 6.88 11.31
C ILE A 25 -5.67 7.98 11.22
N ALA A 26 -5.90 8.54 10.02
CA ALA A 26 -6.92 9.57 9.79
C ALA A 26 -8.35 9.08 10.08
N THR A 27 -8.65 7.78 9.88
CA THR A 27 -9.95 7.19 10.28
C THR A 27 -10.10 6.99 11.80
N GLY A 28 -9.02 7.09 12.58
CA GLY A 28 -8.99 6.76 14.01
C GLY A 28 -9.16 5.26 14.31
N LYS A 29 -9.12 4.39 13.30
CA LYS A 29 -9.28 2.93 13.45
C LYS A 29 -7.94 2.26 13.76
N SER A 30 -7.97 1.24 14.62
CA SER A 30 -6.83 0.33 14.78
C SER A 30 -6.67 -0.57 13.54
N MET A 31 -5.47 -1.12 13.32
CA MET A 31 -5.25 -2.13 12.26
C MET A 31 -6.25 -3.28 12.34
N TYR A 32 -6.62 -3.71 13.56
CA TYR A 32 -7.59 -4.80 13.71
C TYR A 32 -8.99 -4.41 13.23
N LYS A 33 -9.46 -3.23 13.62
CA LYS A 33 -10.81 -2.77 13.25
C LYS A 33 -10.93 -2.59 11.74
N ILE A 34 -9.95 -1.93 11.14
CA ILE A 34 -10.00 -1.65 9.70
C ILE A 34 -9.80 -2.91 8.86
N ALA A 35 -8.98 -3.88 9.31
CA ALA A 35 -8.84 -5.17 8.63
C ALA A 35 -10.19 -5.89 8.53
N ALA A 36 -10.96 -5.92 9.63
CA ALA A 36 -12.29 -6.54 9.63
C ALA A 36 -13.27 -5.84 8.66
N GLU A 37 -13.22 -4.51 8.57
CA GLU A 37 -14.09 -3.71 7.69
C GLU A 37 -13.67 -3.81 6.21
N SER A 38 -12.39 -4.05 5.93
CA SER A 38 -11.85 -4.24 4.57
C SER A 38 -12.09 -5.63 3.97
N GLY A 39 -12.55 -6.59 4.77
CA GLY A 39 -12.61 -8.00 4.38
C GLY A 39 -11.24 -8.69 4.26
N LEU A 40 -10.17 -8.07 4.77
CA LEU A 40 -8.84 -8.67 4.88
C LEU A 40 -8.63 -9.35 6.23
N SER A 41 -7.74 -10.34 6.25
CA SER A 41 -7.25 -10.89 7.50
C SER A 41 -6.39 -9.86 8.26
N LYS A 42 -6.29 -10.00 9.59
CA LYS A 42 -5.45 -9.11 10.40
C LYS A 42 -3.98 -9.16 9.97
N SER A 43 -3.47 -10.34 9.60
CA SER A 43 -2.09 -10.51 9.17
C SER A 43 -1.85 -9.84 7.82
N THR A 44 -2.76 -10.02 6.86
CA THR A 44 -2.65 -9.39 5.54
C THR A 44 -2.63 -7.86 5.64
N TRP A 45 -3.51 -7.27 6.46
CA TRP A 45 -3.49 -5.83 6.68
C TRP A 45 -2.17 -5.38 7.32
N ARG A 46 -1.74 -6.08 8.37
CA ARG A 46 -0.49 -5.78 9.08
C ARG A 46 0.71 -5.84 8.14
N GLU A 47 0.82 -6.88 7.34
CA GLU A 47 1.93 -7.06 6.40
C GLU A 47 1.96 -5.95 5.34
N ALA A 48 0.80 -5.49 4.87
CA ALA A 48 0.69 -4.36 3.94
C ALA A 48 1.10 -3.04 4.59
N GLU A 49 0.62 -2.74 5.80
CA GLU A 49 0.90 -1.47 6.49
C GLU A 49 2.34 -1.40 7.04
N LEU A 50 2.94 -2.53 7.41
CA LEU A 50 4.31 -2.60 7.93
C LEU A 50 5.37 -2.88 6.85
N ALA A 51 4.98 -2.96 5.57
CA ALA A 51 5.86 -3.35 4.47
C ALA A 51 6.57 -4.70 4.69
N GLU A 52 5.90 -5.65 5.36
CA GLU A 52 6.40 -7.01 5.61
C GLU A 52 6.02 -7.98 4.48
N CYS A 53 5.27 -7.53 3.47
CA CYS A 53 4.93 -8.28 2.27
C CYS A 53 5.90 -7.98 1.11
N SER A 54 6.14 -8.96 0.25
CA SER A 54 6.96 -8.78 -0.97
C SER A 54 6.18 -8.18 -2.14
N ASN A 55 4.84 -8.23 -2.08
CA ASN A 55 3.94 -7.72 -3.11
C ASN A 55 2.55 -7.44 -2.51
N ILE A 56 1.84 -6.47 -3.09
CA ILE A 56 0.41 -6.21 -2.85
C ILE A 56 -0.32 -6.39 -4.18
N THR A 57 -1.26 -7.32 -4.23
CA THR A 57 -2.07 -7.54 -5.43
C THR A 57 -3.09 -6.41 -5.60
N LEU A 58 -3.58 -6.19 -6.82
CA LEU A 58 -4.62 -5.20 -7.09
C LEU A 58 -5.89 -5.46 -6.26
N SER A 59 -6.29 -6.73 -6.08
CA SER A 59 -7.45 -7.07 -5.27
C SER A 59 -7.25 -6.69 -3.80
N THR A 60 -6.07 -6.96 -3.24
CA THR A 60 -5.74 -6.55 -1.87
C THR A 60 -5.74 -5.03 -1.74
N LEU A 61 -5.20 -4.31 -2.73
CA LEU A 61 -5.21 -2.85 -2.74
C LEU A 61 -6.64 -2.27 -2.82
N MET A 62 -7.54 -2.91 -3.58
CA MET A 62 -8.96 -2.54 -3.62
C MET A 62 -9.63 -2.75 -2.26
N GLN A 63 -9.41 -3.90 -1.61
CA GLN A 63 -9.95 -4.17 -0.28
C GLN A 63 -9.43 -3.18 0.77
N ILE A 64 -8.15 -2.82 0.69
CA ILE A 64 -7.56 -1.76 1.52
C ILE A 64 -8.30 -0.43 1.29
N ALA A 65 -8.52 -0.04 0.03
CA ALA A 65 -9.25 1.18 -0.30
C ALA A 65 -10.68 1.17 0.26
N ASP A 66 -11.39 0.04 0.13
CA ASP A 66 -12.73 -0.16 0.69
C ASP A 66 -12.72 0.01 2.22
N GLY A 67 -11.75 -0.58 2.92
CA GLY A 67 -11.62 -0.44 4.39
C GLY A 67 -11.25 0.97 4.84
N LEU A 68 -10.49 1.70 4.02
CA LEU A 68 -10.14 3.11 4.25
C LEU A 68 -11.27 4.07 3.86
N GLU A 69 -12.35 3.57 3.24
CA GLU A 69 -13.47 4.37 2.72
C GLU A 69 -13.01 5.46 1.74
N ILE A 70 -11.99 5.16 0.94
CA ILE A 70 -11.47 6.04 -0.12
C ILE A 70 -11.48 5.31 -1.46
N PRO A 71 -11.62 6.02 -2.59
CA PRO A 71 -11.56 5.36 -3.88
C PRO A 71 -10.13 4.93 -4.20
N LEU A 72 -9.96 3.79 -4.88
CA LEU A 72 -8.65 3.22 -5.22
C LEU A 72 -7.72 4.23 -5.92
N ASN A 73 -8.27 5.09 -6.81
CA ASN A 73 -7.48 6.08 -7.54
C ASN A 73 -6.77 7.06 -6.59
N LYS A 74 -7.33 7.33 -5.40
CA LYS A 74 -6.70 8.21 -4.41
C LYS A 74 -5.36 7.65 -3.92
N ILE A 75 -5.30 6.33 -3.69
CA ILE A 75 -4.05 5.63 -3.30
C ILE A 75 -3.04 5.67 -4.45
N ILE A 76 -3.50 5.42 -5.69
CA ILE A 76 -2.64 5.42 -6.89
C ILE A 76 -2.05 6.80 -7.16
N GLU A 77 -2.85 7.87 -7.05
CA GLU A 77 -2.40 9.25 -7.22
C GLU A 77 -1.35 9.63 -6.17
N GLU A 78 -1.57 9.29 -4.90
CA GLU A 78 -0.57 9.55 -3.84
C GLU A 78 0.71 8.75 -4.06
N LEU A 79 0.59 7.48 -4.49
CA LEU A 79 1.74 6.66 -4.83
C LEU A 79 2.55 7.28 -5.96
N TYR A 80 1.89 7.78 -7.01
CA TYR A 80 2.54 8.48 -8.12
C TYR A 80 3.29 9.73 -7.65
N ILE A 81 2.66 10.55 -6.82
CA ILE A 81 3.26 11.77 -6.26
C ILE A 81 4.50 11.45 -5.42
N GLU A 82 4.41 10.44 -4.54
CA GLU A 82 5.48 10.08 -3.60
C GLU A 82 6.66 9.35 -4.28
N LEU A 83 6.41 8.58 -5.35
CA LEU A 83 7.46 7.93 -6.12
C LEU A 83 8.16 8.88 -7.10
N GLY A 84 7.42 9.87 -7.62
CA GLY A 84 7.85 10.85 -8.60
C GLY A 84 7.42 10.51 -10.03
N GLU A 85 7.21 11.54 -10.85
CA GLU A 85 6.60 11.44 -12.20
C GLU A 85 7.35 10.49 -13.16
N ASN A 86 8.66 10.33 -12.96
CA ASN A 86 9.52 9.54 -13.82
C ASN A 86 9.88 8.17 -13.22
N PHE A 87 9.25 7.75 -12.12
CA PHE A 87 9.57 6.48 -11.50
C PHE A 87 9.22 5.31 -12.40
N THR A 88 10.21 4.45 -12.69
CA THR A 88 9.97 3.16 -13.33
C THR A 88 10.62 2.02 -12.55
N LEU A 89 10.15 0.79 -12.80
CA LEU A 89 10.80 -0.41 -12.25
C LEU A 89 12.16 -0.72 -12.90
N LEU A 90 12.45 -0.06 -14.02
CA LEU A 90 13.57 -0.35 -14.90
C LEU A 90 14.63 0.76 -14.92
N ASP A 91 14.47 1.83 -14.13
CA ASP A 91 15.43 2.96 -14.14
C ASP A 91 16.85 2.48 -13.81
N ASP A 92 17.88 3.02 -14.46
CA ASP A 92 19.28 2.66 -14.25
C ASP A 92 19.91 3.37 -13.03
#